data_AF-A0A317YKS3-F1
#
_entry.id   AF-A0A317YKS3-F1
#
_cell.length_a   1.000
_cell.length_b   1.000
_cell.length_c   1.000
_cell.angle_alpha   90.00
_cell.angle_beta   90.00
_cell.angle_gamma   90.00
#
_symmetry.space_group_name_H-M   'P 1'
#
loop_
_entity.id
_entity.type
_entity.pdbx_description
1 polymer ?
#
loop_
_entity_poly.entity_id
_entity_poly.type
_entity_poly.pdbx_seq_one_letter_code
_entity_poly.pdbx_strand_id
1 'polypeptide(L)'
;VLRNHTERPEGVEAGTSRVIGTDYDNIVGNVKQLIEDDEAYQRMSQANNPYGDGQASRRICEAIEYYFGLRSDKPDEFVPLRRK
;
A
#
# COMPACT_ATOMS: atom_id res chain seq x y z
N VAL A 1 -2.62 11.65 -1.13
CA VAL A 1 -3.06 11.39 -2.53
C VAL A 1 -3.91 12.56 -3.00
N LEU A 2 -3.42 13.29 -4.01
CA LEU A 2 -4.03 14.55 -4.48
C LEU A 2 -5.02 14.32 -5.62
N ARG A 3 -6.12 13.64 -5.32
CA ARG A 3 -7.24 13.32 -6.22
C ARG A 3 -8.49 13.03 -5.39
N ASN A 4 -9.68 13.09 -5.99
CA ASN A 4 -10.94 12.90 -5.27
C ASN A 4 -11.35 11.42 -5.14
N HIS A 5 -10.81 10.57 -5.99
CA HIS A 5 -11.06 9.13 -5.99
C HIS A 5 -9.74 8.36 -6.12
N THR A 6 -9.76 7.09 -5.71
CA THR A 6 -8.60 6.20 -5.83
C THR A 6 -9.04 4.81 -6.24
N GLU A 7 -8.32 4.21 -7.16
CA GLU A 7 -8.42 2.80 -7.54
C GLU A 7 -7.73 1.86 -6.54
N ARG A 8 -7.08 2.44 -5.51
CA ARG A 8 -6.33 1.71 -4.48
C ARG A 8 -6.88 1.97 -3.07
N PRO A 9 -8.08 1.46 -2.73
CA PRO A 9 -8.69 1.68 -1.42
C PRO A 9 -7.90 1.04 -0.28
N GLU A 10 -7.25 -0.10 -0.53
CA GLU A 10 -6.42 -0.84 0.43
C GLU A 10 -5.30 0.02 1.07
N GLY A 11 -4.69 0.96 0.34
CA GLY A 11 -3.72 1.90 0.93
C GLY A 11 -4.34 2.89 1.92
N VAL A 12 -5.60 3.26 1.68
CA VAL A 12 -6.37 4.12 2.59
C VAL A 12 -6.80 3.34 3.82
N GLU A 13 -7.31 2.12 3.62
CA GLU A 13 -7.71 1.21 4.71
C GLU A 13 -6.54 0.83 5.61
N ALA A 14 -5.37 0.55 5.02
CA ALA A 14 -4.15 0.28 5.77
C ALA A 14 -3.63 1.51 6.54
N GLY A 15 -4.05 2.72 6.15
CA GLY A 15 -3.57 3.97 6.72
C GLY A 15 -2.19 4.41 6.20
N THR A 16 -1.66 3.77 5.16
CA THR A 16 -0.41 4.17 4.48
C THR A 16 -0.62 5.36 3.54
N SER A 17 -1.87 5.71 3.25
CA SER A 17 -2.24 6.81 2.38
C SER A 17 -3.56 7.44 2.79
N ARG A 18 -3.74 8.72 2.45
CA ARG A 18 -5.02 9.44 2.59
C ARG A 18 -5.36 10.12 1.26
N VAL A 19 -6.62 10.03 0.84
CA VAL A 19 -7.17 10.76 -0.32
C VAL A 19 -7.69 12.09 0.18
N ILE A 20 -7.08 13.20 -0.26
CA ILE A 20 -7.36 14.54 0.28
C ILE A 20 -7.85 15.53 -0.80
N GLY A 21 -8.14 15.04 -2.01
CA GLY A 21 -8.57 15.91 -3.10
C GLY A 21 -7.47 16.87 -3.56
N THR A 22 -7.89 17.99 -4.14
CA THR A 22 -7.00 18.99 -4.76
C THR A 22 -7.20 20.40 -4.22
N ASP A 23 -7.99 20.54 -3.16
CA ASP A 23 -8.22 21.83 -2.50
C ASP A 23 -6.97 22.31 -1.76
N TYR A 24 -6.59 23.57 -1.96
CA TYR A 24 -5.34 24.13 -1.44
C TYR A 24 -5.28 24.08 0.09
N ASP A 25 -6.32 24.58 0.76
CA ASP A 25 -6.35 24.66 2.22
C ASP A 25 -6.34 23.26 2.84
N ASN A 26 -7.05 22.31 2.25
CA ASN A 26 -7.03 20.92 2.68
C ASN A 26 -5.64 20.28 2.51
N ILE A 27 -4.95 20.54 1.40
CA ILE A 27 -3.59 20.04 1.16
C ILE A 27 -2.64 20.58 2.23
N VAL A 28 -2.63 21.91 2.42
CA VAL A 28 -1.75 22.56 3.41
C VAL A 28 -2.04 22.03 4.81
N GLY A 29 -3.31 21.92 5.20
CA GLY A 29 -3.71 21.40 6.51
C GLY A 29 -3.24 19.97 6.76
N ASN A 30 -3.39 19.07 5.79
CA ASN A 30 -2.97 17.67 5.93
C ASN A 30 -1.44 17.51 5.97
N VAL A 31 -0.72 18.27 5.16
CA VAL A 31 0.76 18.24 5.18
C VAL A 31 1.28 18.81 6.50
N LYS A 32 0.73 19.94 6.94
CA LYS A 32 1.08 20.57 8.22
C LYS A 32 0.84 19.61 9.39
N GLN A 33 -0.30 18.91 9.40
CA GLN A 33 -0.58 17.87 10.40
C GLN A 33 0.55 16.82 10.44
N LEU A 34 0.99 16.29 9.30
CA LEU A 34 2.04 15.27 9.28
C LEU A 34 3.43 15.80 9.68
N ILE A 35 3.67 17.11 9.58
CA ILE A 35 4.94 17.73 9.99
C ILE A 35 4.94 18.06 11.48
N GLU A 36 3.80 18.48 12.03
CA GLU A 36 3.70 19.01 13.40
C GLU A 36 3.18 17.99 14.42
N ASP A 37 2.50 16.92 13.98
CA ASP A 37 1.98 15.84 14.83
C ASP A 37 2.77 14.55 14.56
N ASP A 38 3.77 14.31 15.42
CA ASP A 38 4.62 13.11 15.38
C ASP A 38 3.80 11.82 15.46
N GLU A 39 2.71 11.79 16.24
CA GLU A 39 1.90 10.59 16.32
C GLU A 39 1.14 10.33 15.01
N ALA A 40 0.61 11.38 14.37
CA ALA A 40 -0.02 11.24 13.05
C ALA A 40 0.97 10.73 12.01
N TYR A 41 2.20 11.25 12.03
CA TYR A 41 3.26 10.78 11.15
C TYR A 41 3.62 9.32 11.41
N GLN A 42 3.85 8.93 12.67
CA GLN A 42 4.22 7.56 13.02
C GLN A 42 3.10 6.57 12.67
N ARG A 43 1.83 6.92 12.94
CA ARG A 43 0.68 6.07 12.57
C ARG A 43 0.60 5.76 11.09
N MET A 44 0.97 6.71 10.23
CA MET A 44 0.92 6.57 8.77
C MET A 44 2.19 5.92 8.20
N SER A 45 3.37 6.28 8.71
CA SER A 45 4.66 5.76 8.23
C SER A 45 4.94 4.32 8.65
N GLN A 46 4.42 3.90 9.81
CA GLN A 46 4.53 2.52 10.30
C GLN A 46 3.37 1.62 9.87
N ALA A 47 2.41 2.14 9.10
CA ALA A 47 1.33 1.33 8.58
C ALA A 47 1.86 0.24 7.63
N ASN A 48 1.31 -0.97 7.75
CA ASN A 48 1.71 -2.09 6.89
C ASN A 48 1.43 -1.77 5.43
N ASN A 49 2.42 -1.99 4.56
CA ASN A 49 2.24 -1.81 3.12
C ASN A 49 1.32 -2.91 2.56
N PRO A 50 0.11 -2.59 2.06
CA PRO A 50 -0.82 -3.60 1.58
C PRO A 50 -0.47 -4.12 0.18
N TYR A 51 0.55 -3.57 -0.49
CA TYR A 51 0.84 -3.88 -1.89
C TYR A 51 1.98 -4.88 -2.09
N GLY A 52 2.72 -5.23 -1.04
CA GLY A 52 3.75 -6.24 -1.17
C GLY A 52 4.71 -6.33 0.00
N ASP A 53 5.44 -7.44 -0.01
CA ASP A 53 6.51 -7.82 0.92
C ASP A 53 7.90 -7.81 0.22
N GLY A 54 7.98 -7.28 -1.01
CA GLY A 54 9.19 -7.27 -1.82
C GLY A 54 9.46 -8.56 -2.60
N GLN A 55 8.60 -9.57 -2.53
CA GLN A 55 8.79 -10.87 -3.22
C GLN A 55 7.96 -11.02 -4.50
N ALA A 56 7.38 -9.93 -5.03
CA ALA A 56 6.53 -9.96 -6.21
C ALA A 56 7.24 -10.53 -7.44
N SER A 57 8.47 -10.09 -7.73
CA SER A 57 9.22 -10.56 -8.90
C SER A 57 9.49 -12.05 -8.85
N ARG A 58 9.85 -12.59 -7.66
CA ARG A 58 9.99 -14.04 -7.46
C ARG A 58 8.67 -14.73 -7.84
N ARG A 59 7.56 -14.40 -7.16
CA ARG A 59 6.26 -15.04 -7.40
C ARG A 59 5.78 -14.97 -8.85
N ILE A 60 6.05 -13.86 -9.55
CA ILE A 60 5.67 -13.70 -10.98
C ILE A 60 6.45 -14.68 -11.86
N CYS A 61 7.77 -14.78 -11.68
CA CYS A 61 8.59 -15.74 -12.44
C CYS A 61 8.13 -17.17 -12.17
N GLU A 62 7.91 -17.52 -10.91
CA GLU A 62 7.44 -18.85 -10.51
C GLU A 62 6.06 -19.18 -11.07
N ALA A 63 5.16 -18.19 -11.16
CA ALA A 63 3.83 -18.37 -11.74
C ALA A 63 3.90 -18.65 -13.25
N ILE A 64 4.82 -18.00 -13.96
CA ILE A 64 5.09 -18.25 -15.38
C ILE A 64 5.67 -19.66 -15.56
N GLU A 65 6.66 -20.06 -14.76
CA GLU A 65 7.25 -21.41 -14.80
C GLU A 65 6.18 -22.49 -14.56
N TYR A 66 5.33 -22.27 -13.56
CA TYR A 66 4.22 -23.17 -13.24
C TYR A 66 3.23 -23.28 -14.39
N TYR A 67 2.82 -22.16 -14.99
CA TYR A 67 1.89 -22.13 -16.12
C TYR A 67 2.39 -22.93 -17.34
N PHE A 68 3.69 -22.88 -17.62
CA PHE A 68 4.31 -23.62 -18.73
C PHE A 68 4.79 -25.03 -18.35
N GLY A 69 4.54 -25.49 -17.12
CA GLY A 69 4.93 -26.83 -16.67
C GLY A 69 6.43 -27.03 -16.45
N LEU A 70 7.19 -25.95 -16.33
CA LEU A 70 8.63 -25.97 -15.99
C LEU A 70 8.86 -26.13 -14.48
N ARG A 71 7.80 -25.97 -13.70
CA ARG A 71 7.73 -26.12 -12.25
C ARG A 71 6.50 -26.96 -11.89
N SER A 72 6.60 -27.77 -10.83
CA SER A 72 5.51 -28.62 -10.34
C SER A 72 4.65 -27.99 -9.23
N ASP A 73 5.21 -27.07 -8.44
CA ASP A 73 4.51 -26.35 -7.37
C ASP A 73 4.01 -24.97 -7.81
N LYS A 74 2.81 -24.59 -7.37
CA LYS A 74 2.29 -23.23 -7.56
C LYS A 74 2.96 -22.29 -6.55
N PRO A 75 3.41 -21.08 -6.94
CA PRO A 75 3.96 -20.12 -5.99
C PRO A 75 2.93 -19.70 -4.93
N ASP A 76 3.44 -19.30 -3.77
CA ASP A 76 2.65 -18.75 -2.68
C ASP A 76 1.97 -17.43 -3.08
N GLU A 77 0.76 -17.20 -2.58
CA GLU A 77 0.07 -15.92 -2.76
C GLU A 77 0.52 -14.91 -1.71
N PHE A 78 0.66 -13.65 -2.12
CA PHE A 78 0.92 -12.58 -1.16
C PHE A 78 -0.35 -12.29 -0.35
N VAL A 79 -0.22 -12.33 0.97
CA VAL A 79 -1.30 -12.00 1.91
C VAL A 79 -0.87 -10.78 2.73
N PRO A 80 -1.52 -9.61 2.57
CA PRO A 80 -1.22 -8.43 3.36
C PRO A 80 -1.45 -8.66 4.86
N LEU A 81 -0.58 -8.09 5.70
CA LEU A 81 -0.80 -8.06 7.14
C LEU A 81 -2.00 -7.14 7.46
N ARG A 82 -3.10 -7.73 7.92
CA ARG A 82 -4.25 -6.95 8.44
C ARG A 82 -3.85 -6.25 9.73
N ARG A 83 -4.26 -4.98 9.89
CA ARG A 83 -4.15 -4.27 11.18
C ARG A 83 -4.90 -5.06 12.26
N LYS A 84 -4.30 -5.18 13.44
CA LYS A 84 -4.99 -5.61 14.67
C LYS A 84 -5.93 -4.52 15.16
#